data_AF-A0A2E5MV06-F1
#
_entry.id   AF-A0A2E5MV06-F1
#
_cell.length_a   1.000
_cell.length_b   1.000
_cell.length_c   1.000
_cell.angle_alpha   90.00
_cell.angle_beta   90.00
_cell.angle_gamma   90.00
#
_symmetry.space_group_name_H-M   'P 1'
#
loop_
_entity.id
_entity.type
_entity.pdbx_description
1 polymer ?
#
loop_
_entity_poly.entity_id
_entity_poly.type
_entity_poly.pdbx_seq_one_letter_code
_entity_poly.pdbx_strand_id
1 'polypeptide(L)'
;MAEEERKNWRRRLKVPKTAVVDEIITIKTMAEHVMEPGVRRDPETGVIYPKKIIDAVICRFNGQQIYRSQWFSGVSANPFMSFKMKAVTSGLVEVEWIDDYGQSTYKKAVLVVYDNEGKEILPIKIDNINSNKEIM
;
A
#
# COMPACT_ATOMS: atom_id res chain seq x y z
N MET A 1 19.80 -22.82 -5.85
CA MET A 1 18.60 -22.12 -5.33
C MET A 1 18.94 -21.30 -4.08
N ALA A 2 20.12 -20.70 -4.05
CA ALA A 2 20.59 -19.84 -2.96
C ALA A 2 21.22 -18.62 -3.65
N GLU A 3 21.00 -17.43 -3.08
CA GLU A 3 21.50 -16.13 -3.53
C GLU A 3 20.84 -15.53 -4.78
N GLU A 4 19.51 -15.47 -4.82
CA GLU A 4 18.93 -14.22 -5.33
C GLU A 4 19.23 -13.19 -4.23
N GLU A 5 20.30 -12.41 -4.39
CA GLU A 5 20.48 -11.13 -3.68
C GLU A 5 19.09 -10.51 -3.56
N ARG A 6 18.71 -9.97 -2.38
CA ARG A 6 17.42 -9.29 -2.21
C ARG A 6 17.37 -8.13 -3.20
N LYS A 7 16.94 -8.42 -4.43
CA LYS A 7 16.84 -7.48 -5.52
C LYS A 7 15.92 -6.41 -4.97
N ASN A 8 16.43 -5.20 -4.86
CA ASN A 8 15.70 -4.11 -4.25
C ASN A 8 14.59 -3.68 -5.21
N TRP A 9 13.53 -4.48 -5.28
CA TRP A 9 12.40 -4.28 -6.17
C TRP A 9 11.77 -2.94 -5.84
N ARG A 10 11.81 -2.03 -6.81
CA ARG A 10 11.33 -0.68 -6.57
C ARG A 10 9.82 -0.69 -6.37
N ARG A 11 9.40 -0.40 -5.14
CA ARG A 11 8.00 -0.11 -4.80
C ARG A 11 7.72 1.38 -4.97
N ARG A 12 6.74 1.70 -5.81
CA ARG A 12 6.26 3.08 -6.03
C ARG A 12 4.88 3.22 -5.43
N LEU A 13 4.72 4.28 -4.64
CA LEU A 13 3.45 4.69 -4.06
C LEU A 13 3.29 6.18 -4.32
N LYS A 14 2.21 6.56 -5.00
CA LYS A 14 1.84 7.94 -5.24
C LYS A 14 0.50 8.20 -4.55
N VAL A 15 0.58 9.04 -3.53
CA VAL A 15 -0.56 9.59 -2.78
C VAL A 15 -0.46 11.12 -2.92
N PRO A 16 -1.57 11.84 -3.08
CA PRO A 16 -1.57 13.30 -2.94
C PRO A 16 -0.95 13.69 -1.60
N LYS A 17 -0.09 14.72 -1.60
CA LYS A 17 0.52 15.20 -0.35
C LYS A 17 -0.52 15.81 0.58
N THR A 18 -1.54 16.43 -0.02
CA THR A 18 -2.60 17.18 0.66
C THR A 18 -3.95 16.83 0.04
N ALA A 19 -5.02 16.91 0.82
CA ALA A 19 -6.40 16.78 0.38
C ALA A 19 -7.32 17.65 1.26
N VAL A 20 -8.51 17.96 0.75
CA VAL A 20 -9.59 18.55 1.56
C VAL A 20 -10.39 17.43 2.21
N VAL A 21 -10.99 17.70 3.37
CA VAL A 21 -11.92 16.77 4.02
C VAL A 21 -13.00 16.31 3.05
N ASP A 22 -13.32 15.01 3.10
CA ASP A 22 -14.25 14.30 2.22
C ASP A 22 -13.87 14.23 0.72
N GLU A 23 -12.71 14.74 0.33
CA GLU A 23 -12.21 14.64 -1.04
C GLU A 23 -11.94 13.17 -1.42
N ILE A 24 -12.36 12.78 -2.63
CA ILE A 24 -12.06 11.46 -3.18
C ILE A 24 -10.70 11.52 -3.89
N ILE A 25 -9.67 11.05 -3.19
CA ILE A 25 -8.31 11.00 -3.70
C ILE A 25 -8.01 9.66 -4.39
N THR A 26 -7.10 9.69 -5.35
CA THR A 26 -6.64 8.51 -6.08
C THR A 26 -5.26 8.09 -5.58
N ILE A 27 -5.15 6.87 -5.06
CA ILE A 27 -3.89 6.23 -4.72
C ILE A 27 -3.43 5.41 -5.91
N LYS A 28 -2.17 5.59 -6.31
CA LYS A 28 -1.52 4.81 -7.38
C LYS A 28 -0.33 4.07 -6.83
N THR A 29 -0.24 2.79 -7.16
CA THR A 29 0.79 1.89 -6.64
C THR A 29 1.38 1.08 -7.79
N MET A 30 2.68 0.84 -7.74
CA MET A 30 3.37 0.00 -8.72
C MET A 30 4.47 -0.78 -8.02
N ALA A 31 4.54 -2.06 -8.31
CA ALA A 31 5.57 -2.94 -7.80
C ALA A 31 6.43 -3.42 -8.97
N GLU A 32 7.75 -3.24 -8.89
CA GLU A 32 8.66 -3.92 -9.81
C GLU A 32 8.67 -5.42 -9.50
N HIS A 33 8.19 -6.24 -10.42
CA HIS A 33 8.06 -7.69 -10.22
C HIS A 33 7.87 -8.40 -11.56
N VAL A 34 8.44 -9.60 -11.72
CA VAL A 34 8.36 -10.36 -12.98
C VAL A 34 6.96 -10.95 -13.20
N MET A 35 6.26 -11.30 -12.12
CA MET A 35 4.94 -11.97 -12.15
C MET A 35 4.99 -13.24 -13.01
N GLU A 36 5.91 -14.16 -12.70
CA GLU A 36 6.05 -15.43 -13.41
C GLU A 36 4.80 -16.30 -13.17
N PRO A 37 3.97 -16.57 -14.19
CA PRO A 37 2.67 -17.19 -14.01
C PRO A 37 2.72 -18.68 -13.64
N GLY A 38 3.87 -19.34 -13.84
CA GLY A 38 4.03 -20.78 -13.58
C GLY A 38 3.61 -21.68 -14.74
N VAL A 39 3.46 -21.11 -15.95
CA VAL A 39 3.07 -21.86 -17.16
C VAL A 39 4.09 -21.72 -18.29
N ARG A 40 5.07 -20.81 -18.15
CA ARG A 40 6.13 -20.61 -19.13
C ARG A 40 7.06 -21.82 -19.10
N ARG A 41 7.45 -22.29 -20.28
CA ARG A 41 8.41 -23.39 -20.45
C ARG A 41 9.73 -22.86 -20.98
N ASP A 42 10.80 -23.45 -20.48
CA ASP A 42 12.13 -23.26 -21.03
C ASP A 42 12.20 -23.91 -22.42
N PRO A 43 12.65 -23.18 -23.45
CA PRO A 43 12.63 -23.68 -24.84
C PRO A 43 13.64 -24.80 -25.09
N GLU A 44 14.70 -24.92 -24.29
CA GLU A 44 15.75 -25.93 -24.47
C GLU A 44 15.46 -27.17 -23.65
N THR A 45 15.08 -26.99 -22.39
CA THR A 45 14.90 -28.08 -21.42
C THR A 45 13.44 -28.54 -21.29
N GLY A 46 12.48 -27.73 -21.73
CA GLY A 46 11.04 -28.00 -21.58
C GLY A 46 10.51 -27.84 -20.15
N VAL A 47 11.37 -27.50 -19.19
CA VAL A 47 11.02 -27.35 -17.77
C VAL A 47 10.13 -26.12 -17.56
N ILE A 48 9.13 -26.24 -16.68
CA ILE A 48 8.25 -25.14 -16.32
C ILE A 48 8.94 -24.24 -15.29
N TYR A 49 8.95 -22.93 -15.54
CA TYR A 49 9.43 -21.97 -14.55
C TYR A 49 8.48 -21.95 -13.35
N PRO A 50 9.00 -22.07 -12.11
CA PRO A 50 8.17 -21.99 -10.91
C PRO A 50 7.37 -20.68 -10.87
N LYS A 51 6.11 -20.79 -10.49
CA LYS A 51 5.24 -19.64 -10.28
C LYS A 51 5.88 -18.72 -9.23
N LYS A 52 6.00 -17.43 -9.55
CA LYS A 52 6.45 -16.37 -8.64
C LYS A 52 5.65 -15.13 -8.93
N ILE A 53 4.62 -14.88 -8.13
CA ILE A 53 3.72 -13.73 -8.29
C ILE A 53 3.57 -12.99 -6.96
N ILE A 54 3.24 -11.71 -7.05
CA ILE A 54 2.61 -11.01 -5.94
C ILE A 54 1.18 -11.55 -5.85
N ASP A 55 0.81 -12.14 -4.71
CA ASP A 55 -0.48 -12.80 -4.50
C ASP A 55 -1.46 -11.93 -3.70
N ALA A 56 -0.95 -11.02 -2.86
CA ALA A 56 -1.76 -10.12 -2.04
C ALA A 56 -1.19 -8.71 -2.01
N VAL A 57 -2.09 -7.73 -2.11
CA VAL A 57 -1.78 -6.32 -1.91
C VAL A 57 -2.71 -5.76 -0.85
N ILE A 58 -2.14 -5.24 0.24
CA ILE A 58 -2.87 -4.73 1.39
C ILE A 58 -2.60 -3.24 1.51
N CYS A 59 -3.66 -2.44 1.62
CA CYS A 59 -3.55 -1.02 1.95
C CYS A 59 -4.06 -0.77 3.36
N ARG A 60 -3.24 -0.11 4.17
CA ARG A 60 -3.57 0.35 5.52
C ARG A 60 -3.55 1.87 5.56
N PHE A 61 -4.52 2.43 6.27
CA PHE A 61 -4.57 3.85 6.61
C PHE A 61 -4.58 3.99 8.12
N ASN A 62 -3.59 4.71 8.67
CA ASN A 62 -3.39 4.85 10.12
C ASN A 62 -3.37 3.50 10.87
N GLY A 63 -2.76 2.48 10.25
CA GLY A 63 -2.66 1.13 10.81
C GLY A 63 -3.89 0.25 10.58
N GLN A 64 -5.03 0.80 10.20
CA GLN A 64 -6.22 0.02 9.88
C GLN A 64 -6.23 -0.41 8.41
N GLN A 65 -6.47 -1.70 8.16
CA GLN A 65 -6.66 -2.19 6.80
C GLN A 65 -7.93 -1.61 6.19
N ILE A 66 -7.78 -0.86 5.09
CA ILE A 66 -8.89 -0.25 4.34
C ILE A 66 -9.20 -0.99 3.04
N TYR A 67 -8.23 -1.75 2.52
CA TYR A 67 -8.36 -2.46 1.25
C TYR A 67 -7.41 -3.66 1.19
N ARG A 68 -7.88 -4.74 0.56
CA ARG A 68 -7.07 -5.91 0.22
C ARG A 68 -7.44 -6.39 -1.19
N SER A 69 -6.44 -6.66 -2.01
CA SER A 69 -6.58 -7.30 -3.32
C SER A 69 -5.85 -8.63 -3.32
N GLN A 70 -6.42 -9.62 -4.00
CA GLN A 70 -5.78 -10.90 -4.26
C GLN A 70 -5.50 -11.00 -5.76
N TRP A 71 -4.25 -11.29 -6.09
CA TRP A 71 -3.76 -11.36 -7.46
C TRP A 71 -3.41 -12.79 -7.82
N PHE A 72 -3.52 -13.09 -9.11
CA PHE A 72 -3.28 -14.40 -9.68
C PHE A 72 -2.39 -14.27 -10.93
N SER A 73 -2.05 -15.40 -11.54
CA SER A 73 -1.15 -15.48 -12.70
C SER A 73 -1.59 -14.68 -13.95
N GLY A 74 -2.81 -14.12 -13.96
CA GLY A 74 -3.28 -13.23 -15.03
C GLY A 74 -2.81 -11.78 -14.92
N VAL A 75 -2.14 -11.40 -13.82
CA VAL A 75 -1.63 -10.04 -13.62
C VAL A 75 -0.27 -9.88 -14.29
N SER A 76 -0.14 -8.86 -15.15
CA SER A 76 1.09 -8.57 -15.89
C SER A 76 2.28 -8.20 -15.01
N ALA A 77 3.48 -8.38 -15.55
CA ALA A 77 4.73 -7.89 -14.96
C ALA A 77 4.66 -6.39 -14.62
N ASN A 78 5.41 -6.00 -13.59
CA ASN A 78 5.41 -4.66 -13.00
C ASN A 78 4.00 -4.16 -12.64
N PRO A 79 3.27 -4.92 -11.81
CA PRO A 79 1.85 -4.68 -11.64
C PRO A 79 1.56 -3.29 -11.08
N PHE A 80 0.61 -2.62 -11.73
CA PHE A 80 0.09 -1.32 -11.38
C PHE A 80 -1.33 -1.46 -10.86
N MET A 81 -1.65 -0.74 -9.77
CA MET A 81 -2.99 -0.67 -9.22
C MET A 81 -3.32 0.75 -8.80
N SER A 82 -4.54 1.17 -9.16
CA SER A 82 -5.09 2.46 -8.78
C SER A 82 -6.45 2.25 -8.12
N PHE A 83 -6.66 2.87 -6.98
CA PHE A 83 -7.94 2.86 -6.28
C PHE A 83 -8.21 4.22 -5.66
N LYS A 84 -9.46 4.44 -5.28
CA LYS A 84 -9.91 5.69 -4.66
C LYS A 84 -10.12 5.48 -3.18
N MET A 85 -9.83 6.51 -2.39
CA MET A 85 -10.25 6.58 -1.00
C MET A 85 -10.74 7.98 -0.67
N LYS A 86 -11.59 8.08 0.34
CA LYS A 86 -12.04 9.37 0.86
C LYS A 86 -11.04 9.85 1.91
N ALA A 87 -10.60 11.10 1.79
CA ALA A 87 -9.71 11.74 2.76
C ALA A 87 -10.53 12.27 3.95
N VAL A 88 -10.37 11.66 5.13
CA VAL A 88 -11.12 12.05 6.35
C VAL A 88 -10.23 12.74 7.37
N THR A 89 -9.02 12.21 7.57
CA THR A 89 -8.01 12.78 8.48
C THR A 89 -6.64 12.73 7.82
N SER A 90 -5.69 13.51 8.31
CA SER A 90 -4.27 13.30 8.06
C SER A 90 -3.86 11.92 8.54
N GLY A 91 -2.83 11.36 7.90
CA GLY A 91 -2.40 10.02 8.26
C GLY A 91 -1.34 9.39 7.38
N LEU A 92 -0.97 8.19 7.79
CA LEU A 92 -0.04 7.32 7.08
C LEU A 92 -0.81 6.36 6.17
N VAL A 93 -0.50 6.39 4.89
CA VAL A 93 -0.90 5.37 3.92
C VAL A 93 0.23 4.38 3.78
N GLU A 94 -0.04 3.12 4.04
CA GLU A 94 0.90 2.00 3.86
C GLU A 94 0.32 1.04 2.83
N VAL A 95 1.12 0.68 1.83
CA VAL A 95 0.79 -0.39 0.89
C VAL A 95 1.83 -1.49 1.04
N GLU A 96 1.36 -2.70 1.27
CA GLU A 96 2.13 -3.91 1.41
C GLU A 96 1.83 -4.85 0.23
N TRP A 97 2.87 -5.45 -0.32
CA TRP A 97 2.78 -6.48 -1.35
C TRP A 97 3.45 -7.75 -0.82
N ILE A 98 2.72 -8.85 -0.90
CA ILE A 98 3.15 -10.17 -0.46
C ILE A 98 3.22 -11.05 -1.69
N ASP A 99 4.30 -11.82 -1.83
CA ASP A 99 4.42 -12.83 -2.87
C ASP A 99 4.00 -14.23 -2.40
N ASP A 100 3.83 -15.13 -3.35
CA ASP A 100 3.44 -16.52 -3.10
C ASP A 100 4.50 -17.37 -2.37
N TYR A 101 5.69 -16.82 -2.14
CA TYR A 101 6.73 -17.39 -1.26
C TYR A 101 6.71 -16.77 0.14
N GLY A 102 5.76 -15.88 0.43
CA GLY A 102 5.60 -15.21 1.73
C GLY A 102 6.51 -14.01 1.93
N GLN A 103 7.24 -13.55 0.92
CA GLN A 103 8.06 -12.36 1.01
C GLN A 103 7.18 -11.11 0.98
N SER A 104 7.24 -10.34 2.06
CA SER A 104 6.54 -9.05 2.16
C SER A 104 7.47 -7.88 1.87
N THR A 105 6.94 -6.88 1.16
CA THR A 105 7.55 -5.56 0.96
C THR A 105 6.50 -4.49 1.12
N TYR A 106 6.88 -3.31 1.61
CA TYR A 106 5.94 -2.22 1.84
C TYR A 106 6.48 -0.86 1.39
N LYS A 107 5.56 0.07 1.16
CA LYS A 107 5.87 1.49 0.94
C LYS A 107 4.87 2.35 1.70
N LYS A 108 5.37 3.46 2.24
CA LYS A 108 4.62 4.41 3.04
C LYS A 108 4.57 5.78 2.38
N ALA A 109 3.48 6.49 2.55
CA ALA A 109 3.30 7.87 2.16
C ALA A 109 2.43 8.60 3.19
N VAL A 110 2.70 9.89 3.38
CA VAL A 110 1.91 10.75 4.27
C VAL A 110 0.86 11.48 3.45
N LEU A 111 -0.37 11.50 3.97
CA LEU A 111 -1.46 12.34 3.50
C LEU A 111 -1.78 13.37 4.58
N VAL A 112 -1.81 14.65 4.21
CA VAL A 112 -2.27 15.74 5.07
C VAL A 112 -3.68 16.14 4.62
N VAL A 113 -4.64 16.20 5.55
CA VAL A 113 -6.02 16.57 5.24
C VAL A 113 -6.37 17.87 5.94
N TYR A 114 -6.89 18.82 5.18
CA TYR A 114 -7.34 20.12 5.68
C TYR A 114 -8.86 20.19 5.71
N ASP A 115 -9.40 20.85 6.72
CA ASP A 115 -10.80 21.29 6.77
C ASP A 115 -11.04 22.45 5.78
N ASN A 116 -12.30 22.80 5.55
CA ASN A 116 -12.72 23.93 4.72
C ASN A 116 -12.18 25.29 5.22
N GLU A 117 -11.78 25.36 6.49
CA GLU A 117 -11.16 26.54 7.10
C GLU A 117 -9.61 26.52 7.02
N GLY A 118 -9.02 25.51 6.37
CA GLY A 118 -7.57 25.38 6.18
C GLY A 118 -6.82 24.80 7.40
N LYS A 119 -7.53 24.30 8.41
CA LYS A 119 -6.94 23.64 9.58
C LYS A 119 -6.68 22.16 9.30
N GLU A 120 -5.52 21.65 9.69
CA GLU A 120 -5.20 20.22 9.56
C GLU A 120 -6.07 19.36 10.49
N ILE A 121 -6.63 18.28 9.96
CA ILE A 121 -7.44 17.30 10.69
C ILE A 121 -6.55 16.15 11.14
N LEU A 122 -6.15 16.14 12.40
CA LEU A 122 -5.33 15.06 12.96
C LEU A 122 -6.15 13.76 13.16
N PRO A 123 -5.51 12.58 13.09
CA PRO A 123 -6.18 11.30 13.29
C PRO A 123 -6.60 11.02 14.73
N ILE A 124 -6.09 11.79 15.69
CA ILE A 124 -6.41 11.66 17.13
C ILE A 124 -7.28 12.84 17.52
N LYS A 125 -8.45 12.57 18.10
CA LYS A 125 -9.21 13.58 18.85
C LYS A 125 -8.53 13.74 20.20
N ILE A 126 -7.87 14.87 20.42
CA ILE A 126 -7.41 15.23 21.76
C ILE A 126 -8.68 15.64 22.51
N ASP A 127 -9.22 14.74 23.34
CA ASP A 127 -10.20 15.14 24.32
C ASP A 127 -9.50 16.16 25.23
N ASN A 128 -10.03 17.38 25.29
CA ASN A 128 -9.53 18.39 26.21
C ASN A 128 -9.58 17.80 27.61
N ILE A 129 -8.42 17.46 28.17
CA ILE A 129 -8.28 17.14 29.59
C ILE A 129 -8.71 18.41 30.31
N ASN A 130 -9.92 18.39 30.89
CA ASN A 130 -10.49 19.49 31.66
C ASN A 130 -9.42 20.04 32.62
N SER A 131 -9.06 21.32 32.44
CA SER A 131 -8.05 22.02 33.24
C SER A 131 -8.51 22.36 34.67
N ASN A 132 -9.66 21.86 35.13
CA ASN A 132 -10.21 22.16 36.45
C ASN A 132 -10.53 20.86 37.19
N LYS A 133 -9.50 20.20 37.71
CA LYS A 133 -9.66 19.55 39.01
C LYS A 133 -9.37 20.61 40.05
N GLU A 134 -10.44 21.26 40.51
CA GLU A 134 -10.45 21.96 41.79
C GLU A 134 -9.83 21.03 42.83
N ILE A 135 -8.68 21.42 43.36
CA ILE A 135 -8.12 20.85 44.57
C ILE A 135 -8.78 21.65 45.69
N MET A 136 -9.84 21.07 46.27
CA MET A 136 -10.20 21.30 47.67
C MET A 136 -9.66 20.13 48.50
#